data_AF-A0A1B8HKW7-F1
#
_entry.id   AF-A0A1B8HKW7-F1
#
_cell.length_a   1.000
_cell.length_b   1.000
_cell.length_c   1.000
_cell.angle_alpha   90.00
_cell.angle_beta   90.00
_cell.angle_gamma   90.00
#
_symmetry.space_group_name_H-M   'P 1'
#
loop_
_entity.id
_entity.type
_entity.pdbx_description
1 polymer ?
#
loop_
_entity_poly.entity_id
_entity_poly.type
_entity_poly.pdbx_seq_one_letter_code
_entity_poly.pdbx_strand_id
1 'polypeptide(L)'
;MKKARFTETQIVSILKLADSGMKVDEICRQNGISNATYYNWKSKYGGMEAADIKRLKELEDENTRLKRLFAEVSLENHAMKELFAKKGW
;
A
#
# COMPACT_ATOMS: atom_id res chain seq x y z
N MET A 1 -13.11 -3.45 -7.43
CA MET A 1 -12.30 -2.22 -7.65
C MET A 1 -11.85 -2.18 -9.10
N LYS A 2 -11.91 -1.02 -9.77
CA LYS A 2 -11.29 -0.88 -11.10
C LYS A 2 -9.78 -1.11 -10.97
N LYS A 3 -9.20 -1.88 -11.89
CA LYS A 3 -7.76 -2.11 -11.91
C LYS A 3 -7.06 -0.77 -12.13
N ALA A 4 -6.10 -0.43 -11.26
CA ALA A 4 -5.30 0.77 -11.44
C ALA A 4 -4.56 0.70 -12.78
N ARG A 5 -4.50 1.83 -13.50
CA ARG A 5 -3.81 1.92 -14.80
C ARG A 5 -2.30 1.74 -14.66
N PHE A 6 -1.73 2.13 -13.52
CA PHE A 6 -0.31 2.02 -13.19
C PHE A 6 -0.15 1.26 -11.88
N THR A 7 0.82 0.34 -11.85
CA THR A 7 1.33 -0.32 -10.63
C THR A 7 2.27 0.60 -9.87
N GLU A 8 2.47 0.36 -8.58
CA GLU A 8 3.40 1.13 -7.73
C GLU A 8 4.83 1.09 -8.29
N THR A 9 5.26 -0.06 -8.81
CA THR A 9 6.55 -0.23 -9.46
C THR A 9 6.68 0.59 -10.75
N GLN A 10 5.61 0.69 -11.55
CA GLN A 10 5.60 1.57 -12.73
C GLN A 10 5.66 3.04 -12.32
N ILE A 11 4.95 3.43 -11.27
CA ILE A 11 4.97 4.79 -10.73
C ILE A 11 6.39 5.18 -10.31
N VAL A 12 7.07 4.35 -9.52
CA VAL A 12 8.46 4.61 -9.11
C VAL A 12 9.40 4.71 -10.31
N SER A 13 9.23 3.82 -11.30
CA SER A 13 10.03 3.86 -12.54
C SER A 13 9.82 5.17 -13.32
N ILE A 14 8.59 5.68 -13.38
CA ILE A 14 8.25 6.96 -14.00
C ILE A 14 8.89 8.13 -13.23
N LEU A 15 8.83 8.11 -11.88
CA LEU A 15 9.44 9.16 -11.06
C LEU A 15 10.96 9.24 -11.26
N LYS A 16 11.64 8.10 -11.43
CA LYS A 16 13.09 8.04 -11.69
C LYS A 16 13.52 8.67 -13.02
N LEU A 17 12.62 8.85 -13.98
CA LEU A 17 12.93 9.59 -15.21
C LEU A 17 13.31 11.04 -14.91
N ALA A 18 12.80 11.63 -13.83
CA ALA A 18 13.23 12.98 -13.42
C ALA A 18 14.65 12.98 -12.84
N ASP A 19 15.05 11.90 -12.15
CA ASP A 19 16.40 11.75 -11.60
C ASP A 19 17.45 11.57 -12.72
N SER A 20 17.05 11.06 -13.88
CA SER A 20 17.89 11.03 -15.10
C SER A 20 17.91 12.35 -15.88
N GLY A 21 17.27 13.41 -15.36
CA GLY A 21 17.28 14.75 -15.92
C GLY A 21 16.14 15.06 -16.90
N MET A 22 15.16 14.16 -17.06
CA MET A 22 14.00 14.44 -17.92
C MET A 22 13.08 15.48 -17.27
N LYS A 23 12.57 16.42 -18.08
CA LYS A 23 11.60 17.43 -17.62
C LYS A 23 10.27 16.76 -17.27
N VAL A 24 9.67 17.17 -16.14
CA VAL A 24 8.39 16.63 -15.65
C VAL A 24 7.27 16.73 -16.69
N ASP A 25 7.20 17.83 -17.45
CA ASP A 25 6.19 17.99 -18.50
C ASP A 25 6.32 16.92 -19.61
N GLU A 26 7.55 16.53 -19.95
CA GLU A 26 7.81 15.47 -20.93
C GLU A 26 7.42 14.09 -20.37
N ILE A 27 7.79 13.82 -19.12
CA ILE A 27 7.40 12.60 -18.41
C ILE A 27 5.88 12.47 -18.41
N CYS A 28 5.17 13.55 -18.08
CA CYS A 28 3.71 13.56 -18.02
C CYS A 28 3.09 13.33 -19.40
N ARG A 29 3.62 13.97 -20.45
CA ARG A 29 3.19 13.79 -21.83
C ARG A 29 3.38 12.35 -22.32
N GLN A 30 4.56 11.77 -22.13
CA GLN A 30 4.89 10.40 -22.58
C GLN A 30 4.05 9.34 -21.87
N ASN A 31 3.76 9.53 -20.58
CA ASN A 31 3.00 8.58 -19.78
C ASN A 31 1.48 8.85 -19.80
N GLY A 32 1.04 9.94 -20.44
CA GLY A 32 -0.37 10.33 -20.50
C GLY A 32 -0.97 10.55 -19.11
N ILE A 33 -0.24 11.27 -18.25
CA ILE A 33 -0.64 11.69 -16.90
C ILE A 33 -0.56 13.22 -16.79
N SER A 34 -1.25 13.81 -15.81
CA SER A 34 -1.14 15.24 -15.52
C SER A 34 0.02 15.53 -14.57
N ASN A 35 0.51 16.78 -14.57
CA ASN A 35 1.49 17.24 -13.60
C ASN A 35 1.01 17.04 -12.16
N ALA A 36 -0.30 17.24 -11.89
CA ALA A 36 -0.89 16.99 -10.57
C ALA A 36 -0.75 15.51 -10.15
N THR A 37 -1.03 14.56 -11.06
CA THR A 37 -0.84 13.13 -10.80
C THR A 37 0.62 12.82 -10.51
N TYR A 38 1.55 13.39 -11.28
CA TYR A 38 2.99 13.20 -11.05
C TYR A 38 3.42 13.66 -9.66
N TYR A 39 3.03 14.86 -9.21
CA TYR A 39 3.42 15.37 -7.89
C TYR A 39 2.75 14.62 -6.74
N ASN A 40 1.50 14.15 -6.92
CA ASN A 40 0.85 13.25 -5.96
C ASN A 40 1.59 11.91 -5.83
N TRP A 41 2.13 11.38 -6.93
CA TRP A 41 2.97 10.19 -6.88
C TRP A 41 4.33 10.49 -6.25
N LYS A 42 4.94 11.63 -6.57
CA LYS A 42 6.21 12.05 -5.99
C LYS A 42 6.12 12.24 -4.47
N SER A 43 5.01 12.76 -3.94
CA SER A 43 4.84 12.90 -2.48
C SER A 43 4.69 11.55 -1.78
N LYS A 44 4.07 10.57 -2.45
CA LYS A 44 3.81 9.24 -1.86
C LYS A 44 4.97 8.26 -2.03
N TYR A 45 5.63 8.27 -3.19
CA TYR A 45 6.61 7.25 -3.61
C TYR A 45 7.98 7.84 -3.96
N GLY A 46 8.16 9.16 -3.89
CA GLY A 46 9.45 9.79 -4.17
C GLY A 46 10.53 9.30 -3.20
N GLY A 47 11.71 8.98 -3.73
CA GLY A 47 12.83 8.43 -2.94
C GLY A 47 12.71 6.96 -2.59
N MET A 48 11.64 6.26 -3.01
CA MET A 48 11.51 4.82 -2.85
C MET A 48 12.14 4.06 -4.01
N GLU A 49 12.76 2.92 -3.68
CA GLU A 49 13.28 1.93 -4.62
C GLU A 49 12.28 0.81 -4.89
N ALA A 50 12.51 0.02 -5.95
CA ALA A 50 11.66 -1.14 -6.24
C ALA A 50 11.64 -2.15 -5.08
N ALA A 51 12.76 -2.26 -4.34
CA ALA A 51 12.85 -3.08 -3.14
C ALA A 51 11.94 -2.54 -2.01
N ASP A 52 11.84 -1.22 -1.86
CA ASP A 52 10.96 -0.60 -0.85
C ASP A 52 9.49 -0.86 -1.17
N ILE A 53 9.11 -0.79 -2.45
CA ILE A 53 7.74 -1.10 -2.89
C ILE A 53 7.40 -2.57 -2.62
N LYS A 54 8.32 -3.50 -2.92
CA LYS A 54 8.13 -4.91 -2.61
C LYS A 54 7.95 -5.12 -1.11
N ARG A 55 8.81 -4.51 -0.29
CA ARG A 55 8.76 -4.63 1.16
C ARG A 55 7.48 -4.03 1.73
N LEU A 56 7.03 -2.89 1.20
CA LEU A 56 5.78 -2.25 1.59
C LEU A 56 4.58 -3.19 1.37
N LYS A 57 4.52 -3.82 0.18
CA LYS A 57 3.45 -4.77 -0.14
C LYS A 57 3.44 -5.99 0.77
N GLU A 58 4.61 -6.58 1.03
CA GLU A 58 4.73 -7.69 1.98
C GLU A 58 4.25 -7.32 3.39
N LEU A 59 4.56 -6.09 3.84
CA LEU A 59 4.11 -5.58 5.13
C LEU A 59 2.59 -5.32 5.16
N GLU A 60 2.02 -4.81 4.07
CA GLU A 60 0.57 -4.62 3.94
C GLU A 60 -0.19 -5.95 3.95
N ASP A 61 0.30 -6.95 3.23
CA ASP A 61 -0.26 -8.31 3.20
C ASP A 61 -0.19 -8.98 4.58
N GLU A 62 0.96 -8.90 5.25
CA GLU A 62 1.14 -9.46 6.59
C GLU A 62 0.28 -8.73 7.63
N ASN A 63 0.20 -7.40 7.59
CA ASN A 63 -0.68 -6.62 8.48
C ASN A 63 -2.15 -7.00 8.29
N THR A 64 -2.57 -7.23 7.04
CA THR A 64 -3.93 -7.68 6.73
C THR A 64 -4.20 -9.06 7.32
N ARG A 65 -3.25 -9.99 7.20
CA ARG A 65 -3.32 -11.33 7.79
C ARG A 65 -3.40 -11.26 9.32
N LEU A 66 -2.53 -10.46 9.95
CA LEU A 66 -2.49 -10.29 11.39
C LEU A 66 -3.77 -9.66 11.95
N LYS A 67 -4.32 -8.65 11.29
CA LYS A 67 -5.62 -8.04 11.69
C LYS A 67 -6.75 -9.05 11.66
N ARG A 68 -6.80 -9.89 10.61
CA ARG A 68 -7.81 -10.95 10.50
C ARG A 68 -7.67 -11.97 11.63
N LEU A 69 -6.46 -12.48 11.85
CA LEU A 69 -6.21 -13.46 12.90
C LEU A 69 -6.52 -12.89 14.29
N PHE A 70 -6.14 -11.63 14.54
CA PHE A 70 -6.46 -10.95 15.78
C PHE A 70 -7.98 -10.82 16.00
N ALA A 71 -8.74 -10.47 14.96
CA ALA A 71 -10.20 -10.41 15.05
C ALA A 71 -10.81 -11.79 15.37
N GLU A 72 -10.36 -12.84 14.68
CA GLU A 72 -10.81 -14.22 14.91
C GLU A 72 -10.54 -14.66 16.35
N VAL A 73 -9.29 -14.54 16.82
CA VAL A 73 -8.89 -14.89 18.20
C VAL A 73 -9.63 -14.03 19.24
N SER A 74 -9.85 -12.74 18.96
CA SER A 74 -10.57 -11.86 19.88
C SER A 74 -12.03 -12.27 20.04
N LEU A 75 -12.69 -12.70 18.95
CA LEU A 75 -14.06 -13.21 18.99
C LEU A 75 -14.14 -14.51 19.79
N GLU A 76 -13.23 -15.45 19.55
CA GLU A 76 -13.16 -16.71 20.30
C GLU A 76 -12.93 -16.46 21.80
N ASN A 77 -11.98 -15.58 22.14
CA ASN A 77 -11.69 -15.20 23.52
C ASN A 77 -12.92 -14.58 24.20
N HIS A 78 -13.63 -13.70 23.50
CA HIS A 78 -14.85 -13.09 24.02
C HIS A 78 -15.93 -14.13 24.29
N ALA A 79 -16.19 -15.03 23.34
CA ALA A 79 -17.15 -16.12 23.51
C ALA A 79 -16.78 -17.05 24.69
N MET A 80 -15.50 -17.38 24.84
CA MET A 80 -15.01 -18.17 25.98
C MET A 80 -15.26 -17.46 27.31
N LYS A 81 -14.91 -16.17 27.41
CA LYS A 81 -15.16 -15.37 28.63
C LYS A 81 -16.64 -15.30 28.98
N GLU A 82 -17.51 -15.12 28.00
CA GLU A 82 -18.96 -15.14 28.23
C GLU A 82 -19.45 -16.49 28.76
N LEU A 83 -18.94 -17.61 28.22
CA LEU A 83 -19.30 -18.95 28.68
C LEU A 83 -18.89 -19.18 30.14
N PHE A 84 -17.67 -18.76 30.53
CA PHE A 84 -17.22 -18.86 31.92
C PHE A 84 -18.05 -17.96 32.85
N ALA A 85 -18.33 -16.72 32.46
CA ALA A 85 -19.17 -15.81 33.23
C ALA A 85 -20.60 -16.35 33.42
N LYS A 86 -21.19 -16.98 32.40
CA LYS A 86 -22.53 -17.60 32.50
C LYS A 86 -22.56 -18.87 33.35
N LYS A 87 -21.44 -19.61 33.46
CA LYS A 87 -21.34 -20.84 34.25
C LYS A 87 -21.05 -20.60 35.74
N GLY A 88 -20.79 -19.36 36.16
CA GLY A 88 -20.65 -18.99 37.56
C GLY A 88 -19.46 -19.64 38.29
N TRP A 89 -18.36 -19.91 37.57
CA TRP A 89 -17.06 -20.19 38.16
C TRP A 89 -16.27 -18.91 38.39
#